data_AF-A0A2D5ERY0-F1
#
_entry.id   AF-A0A2D5ERY0-F1
#
_cell.length_a   1.000
_cell.length_b   1.000
_cell.length_c   1.000
_cell.angle_alpha   90.00
_cell.angle_beta   90.00
_cell.angle_gamma   90.00
#
_symmetry.space_group_name_H-M   'P 1'
#
loop_
_entity.id
_entity.type
_entity.pdbx_description
1 polymer ?
#
loop_
_entity_poly.entity_id
_entity_poly.type
_entity_poly.pdbx_seq_one_letter_code
_entity_poly.pdbx_strand_id
1 'polypeptide(L)'
;MCPLSGARPGPGCPHAVPERFLARAAPTHVCPWHRPDGTAELPPRYAGWQARVARAGLRVAPREDAAHAAGRLTSGRLVIVRPRDGARLLVRAGRAPTLTLRATLAGTETRARWTVDGAPLEGARWTPTPGRHRLAAQLGERTATATVDVARP
;
A
#
# COMPACT_ATOMS: atom_id res chain seq x y z
N MET A 1 5.95 23.30 11.66
CA MET A 1 5.71 22.34 10.57
C MET A 1 5.07 21.07 11.16
N CYS A 2 4.16 20.43 10.44
CA CYS A 2 3.52 19.18 10.88
C CYS A 2 4.36 17.97 10.47
N PRO A 3 4.96 17.21 11.42
CA PRO A 3 5.89 16.12 11.08
C PRO A 3 5.26 15.00 10.26
N LEU A 4 3.94 14.81 10.39
CA LEU A 4 3.21 13.75 9.69
C LEU A 4 2.98 14.07 8.22
N SER A 5 2.72 15.34 7.88
CA SER A 5 2.20 15.73 6.56
C SER A 5 3.11 16.64 5.76
N GLY A 6 4.12 17.27 6.36
CA GLY A 6 4.89 18.31 5.70
C GLY A 6 4.16 19.68 5.61
N ALA A 7 2.91 19.75 6.05
CA ALA A 7 2.07 20.95 5.93
C ALA A 7 2.18 21.89 7.15
N ARG A 8 1.50 23.03 7.12
CA ARG A 8 1.37 23.89 8.31
C ARG A 8 0.63 23.12 9.41
N PRO A 9 1.10 23.15 10.66
CA PRO A 9 0.39 22.52 11.76
C PRO A 9 -0.95 23.23 11.99
N GLY A 10 -2.03 22.46 12.10
CA GLY A 10 -3.33 22.96 12.58
C GLY A 10 -3.41 22.93 14.11
N PRO A 11 -4.49 23.45 14.71
CA PRO A 11 -4.68 23.50 16.16
C PRO A 11 -4.58 22.15 16.87
N GLY A 12 -4.96 21.07 16.18
CA GLY A 12 -4.88 19.70 16.68
C GLY A 12 -3.52 19.03 16.52
N CYS A 13 -2.45 19.72 16.12
CA CYS A 13 -1.15 19.09 15.92
C CYS A 13 -0.39 18.98 17.26
N PRO A 14 -0.20 17.77 17.84
CA PRO A 14 0.43 17.64 19.16
C PRO A 14 1.95 17.83 19.14
N HIS A 15 2.57 17.77 17.96
CA HIS A 15 4.02 17.73 17.79
C HIS A 15 4.47 18.71 16.72
N ALA A 16 3.94 19.93 16.72
CA ALA A 16 4.37 20.97 15.79
C ALA A 16 5.87 21.26 15.99
N VAL A 17 6.67 21.15 14.93
CA VAL A 17 8.13 21.36 14.98
C VAL A 17 8.49 22.72 14.38
N PRO A 18 9.32 23.55 15.03
CA PRO A 18 9.83 24.77 14.42
C PRO A 18 10.81 24.43 13.28
N GLU A 19 10.63 25.03 12.12
CA GLU A 19 11.46 24.80 10.94
C GLU A 19 11.70 26.12 10.20
N ARG A 20 12.91 26.28 9.65
CA ARG A 20 13.30 27.45 8.86
C ARG A 20 13.12 27.14 7.38
N PHE A 21 12.46 28.03 6.66
CA PHE A 21 12.24 27.90 5.23
C PHE A 21 13.00 28.97 4.46
N LEU A 22 13.47 28.62 3.26
CA LEU A 22 13.82 29.61 2.26
C LEU A 22 12.57 30.41 1.86
N ALA A 23 12.77 31.61 1.34
CA ALA A 23 11.66 32.44 0.88
C ALA A 23 10.80 31.66 -0.13
N ARG A 24 9.48 31.66 0.09
CA ARG A 24 8.45 30.95 -0.72
C ARG A 24 8.49 29.41 -0.66
N ALA A 25 9.36 28.80 0.12
CA ALA A 25 9.40 27.34 0.30
C ALA A 25 8.51 26.85 1.46
N ALA A 26 7.99 27.75 2.29
CA ALA A 26 7.13 27.40 3.41
C ALA A 26 5.79 26.81 2.93
N PRO A 27 5.28 25.75 3.59
CA PRO A 27 3.97 25.21 3.26
C PRO A 27 2.89 26.27 3.50
N THR A 28 1.96 26.40 2.57
CA THR A 28 0.86 27.38 2.67
C THR A 28 -0.44 26.78 3.21
N HIS A 29 -0.63 25.47 3.00
CA HIS A 29 -1.84 24.73 3.38
C HIS A 29 -1.72 24.16 4.80
N VAL A 30 -2.85 24.10 5.52
CA VAL A 30 -2.95 23.49 6.85
C VAL A 30 -3.10 21.98 6.73
N CYS A 31 -2.42 21.23 7.60
CA CYS A 31 -2.54 19.79 7.70
C CYS A 31 -4.00 19.37 7.93
N PRO A 32 -4.61 18.56 7.05
CA PRO A 32 -6.00 18.14 7.20
C PRO A 32 -6.15 16.84 8.01
N TRP A 33 -5.05 16.28 8.54
CA TRP A 33 -5.05 14.95 9.14
C TRP A 33 -5.18 14.93 10.65
N HIS A 34 -5.17 16.08 11.34
CA HIS A 34 -5.32 16.09 12.79
C HIS A 34 -6.67 16.66 13.19
N ARG A 35 -7.39 15.89 14.00
CA ARG A 35 -8.57 16.37 14.71
C ARG A 35 -8.17 17.33 15.84
N PRO A 36 -9.09 18.17 16.33
CA PRO A 36 -8.82 19.07 17.46
C PRO A 36 -8.32 18.38 18.74
N ASP A 37 -8.66 17.11 18.95
CA ASP A 37 -8.26 16.30 20.11
C ASP A 37 -6.83 15.68 19.99
N GLY A 38 -6.11 15.99 18.91
CA GLY A 38 -4.78 15.44 18.64
C GLY A 38 -4.78 14.14 17.85
N THR A 39 -5.94 13.54 17.57
CA THR A 39 -6.03 12.27 16.85
C THR A 39 -5.69 12.44 15.38
N ALA A 40 -4.80 11.61 14.85
CA ALA A 40 -4.45 11.59 13.43
C ALA A 40 -5.44 10.73 12.62
N GLU A 41 -6.17 11.33 11.69
CA GLU A 41 -6.96 10.67 10.66
C GLU A 41 -6.10 10.42 9.41
N LEU A 42 -5.74 9.16 9.15
CA LEU A 42 -5.00 8.82 7.93
C LEU A 42 -5.90 8.18 6.87
N PRO A 43 -5.58 8.37 5.58
CA PRO A 43 -6.28 7.70 4.48
C PRO A 43 -6.26 6.16 4.57
N PRO A 44 -7.26 5.46 3.99
CA PRO A 44 -7.44 4.00 4.10
C PRO A 44 -6.21 3.17 3.71
N ARG A 45 -5.36 3.67 2.81
CA ARG A 45 -4.12 3.00 2.41
C ARG A 45 -3.17 2.71 3.59
N TYR A 46 -3.33 3.42 4.70
CA TYR A 46 -2.55 3.23 5.92
C TYR A 46 -3.22 2.31 6.95
N ALA A 47 -4.40 1.75 6.70
CA ALA A 47 -5.16 0.96 7.68
C ALA A 47 -4.35 -0.16 8.33
N GLY A 48 -3.55 -0.90 7.54
CA GLY A 48 -2.68 -1.95 8.07
C GLY A 48 -1.58 -1.43 9.00
N TRP A 49 -1.04 -0.24 8.71
CA TRP A 49 -0.07 0.42 9.59
C TRP A 49 -0.78 0.98 10.85
N GLN A 50 -1.94 1.61 10.69
CA GLN A 50 -2.76 2.15 11.78
C GLN A 50 -3.10 1.07 12.81
N ALA A 51 -3.57 -0.10 12.36
CA ALA A 51 -3.86 -1.25 13.23
C ALA A 51 -2.63 -1.72 14.01
N ARG A 52 -1.43 -1.57 13.44
CA ARG A 52 -0.16 -1.92 14.10
C ARG A 52 0.29 -0.87 15.11
N VAL A 53 0.17 0.42 14.80
CA VAL A 53 0.66 1.50 15.68
C VAL A 53 -0.34 1.94 16.76
N ALA A 54 -1.64 1.74 16.55
CA ALA A 54 -2.64 1.95 17.59
C ALA A 54 -2.37 1.07 18.82
N ARG A 55 -1.85 -0.15 18.60
CA ARG A 55 -1.39 -1.06 19.67
C ARG A 55 -0.18 -0.55 20.45
N ALA A 56 0.54 0.43 19.92
CA ALA A 56 1.72 1.04 20.54
C ALA A 56 1.40 2.39 21.24
N GLY A 57 0.11 2.70 21.46
CA GLY A 57 -0.32 3.90 22.20
C GLY A 57 -0.43 5.19 21.37
N LEU A 58 -0.21 5.13 20.05
CA LEU A 58 -0.39 6.27 19.15
C LEU A 58 -1.87 6.48 18.82
N ARG A 59 -2.39 7.71 18.99
CA ARG A 59 -3.79 8.07 18.66
C ARG A 59 -3.97 8.27 17.16
N VAL A 60 -4.32 7.20 16.46
CA VAL A 60 -4.56 7.21 15.01
C VAL A 60 -5.89 6.54 14.70
N ALA A 61 -6.75 7.22 13.93
CA ALA A 61 -8.07 6.73 13.55
C ALA A 61 -8.20 6.59 12.03
N PRO A 62 -8.98 5.62 11.53
CA PRO A 62 -9.37 5.59 10.14
C PRO A 62 -10.23 6.83 9.84
N ARG A 63 -10.04 7.42 8.66
CA ARG A 63 -10.91 8.49 8.18
C ARG A 63 -12.32 7.93 7.91
N GLU A 64 -13.39 8.66 8.22
CA GLU A 64 -14.77 8.12 8.21
C GLU A 64 -15.26 7.75 6.80
N ASP A 65 -14.82 8.48 5.78
CA ASP A 65 -15.00 8.14 4.35
C ASP A 65 -14.27 6.84 3.94
N ALA A 66 -13.30 6.38 4.74
CA ALA A 66 -12.51 5.18 4.50
C ALA A 66 -13.26 3.90 4.82
N ALA A 67 -14.20 3.90 5.78
CA ALA A 67 -14.98 2.70 6.12
C ALA A 67 -15.83 2.24 4.93
N HIS A 68 -16.38 3.20 4.17
CA HIS A 68 -17.16 2.94 2.95
C HIS A 68 -16.29 2.48 1.76
N ALA A 69 -15.03 2.93 1.68
CA ALA A 69 -14.08 2.49 0.65
C ALA A 69 -13.48 1.11 0.97
N ALA A 70 -13.16 0.86 2.25
CA ALA A 70 -12.71 -0.44 2.74
C ALA A 70 -13.80 -1.50 2.58
N GLY A 71 -15.05 -1.22 2.98
CA GLY A 71 -16.18 -2.15 2.80
C GLY A 71 -16.44 -2.55 1.34
N ARG A 72 -16.15 -1.66 0.37
CA ARG A 72 -16.19 -2.01 -1.06
C ARG A 72 -15.04 -2.91 -1.51
N LEU A 73 -13.85 -2.76 -0.91
CA LEU A 73 -12.69 -3.65 -1.14
C LEU A 73 -12.80 -5.01 -0.41
N THR A 74 -13.62 -5.11 0.64
CA THR A 74 -13.95 -6.34 1.38
C THR A 74 -15.07 -7.16 0.74
N SER A 75 -15.57 -6.77 -0.44
CA SER A 75 -16.30 -7.71 -1.28
C SER A 75 -15.42 -8.96 -1.45
N GLY A 76 -15.96 -10.17 -1.30
CA GLY A 76 -15.23 -11.46 -1.22
C GLY A 76 -14.48 -11.86 -2.49
N ARG A 77 -13.74 -10.91 -3.06
CA ARG A 77 -12.94 -10.92 -4.26
C ARG A 77 -11.50 -11.22 -3.86
N LEU A 78 -10.88 -12.10 -4.63
CA LEU A 78 -9.45 -12.32 -4.57
C LEU A 78 -8.73 -11.13 -5.21
N VAL A 79 -7.72 -10.59 -4.54
CA VAL A 79 -6.93 -9.45 -5.04
C VAL A 79 -5.45 -9.76 -4.91
N ILE A 80 -4.70 -9.59 -5.99
CA ILE A 80 -3.23 -9.66 -5.97
C ILE A 80 -2.72 -8.36 -5.35
N VAL A 81 -2.06 -8.47 -4.19
CA VAL A 81 -1.51 -7.33 -3.46
C VAL A 81 -0.01 -7.14 -3.69
N ARG A 82 0.69 -8.17 -4.20
CA ARG A 82 2.10 -8.08 -4.57
C ARG A 82 2.47 -9.10 -5.67
N PRO A 83 3.19 -8.65 -6.72
CA PRO A 83 3.20 -7.29 -7.24
C PRO A 83 1.79 -6.81 -7.59
N ARG A 84 1.51 -5.51 -7.47
CA ARG A 84 0.21 -4.96 -7.86
C ARG A 84 0.06 -4.94 -9.37
N ASP A 85 -1.18 -4.93 -9.85
CA ASP A 85 -1.45 -4.64 -11.25
C ASP A 85 -0.84 -3.29 -11.67
N GLY A 86 -0.16 -3.27 -12.81
CA GLY A 86 0.60 -2.13 -13.31
C GLY A 86 1.95 -1.89 -12.63
N ALA A 87 2.42 -2.79 -11.76
CA ALA A 87 3.72 -2.65 -11.12
C ALA A 87 4.86 -2.64 -12.16
N ARG A 88 5.82 -1.74 -11.97
CA ARG A 88 7.06 -1.68 -12.74
C ARG A 88 8.22 -2.13 -11.87
N LEU A 89 8.94 -3.15 -12.32
CA LEU A 89 10.09 -3.74 -11.64
C LEU A 89 11.36 -3.43 -12.43
N LEU A 90 12.41 -3.00 -11.73
CA LEU A 90 13.74 -2.87 -12.30
C LEU A 90 14.60 -4.04 -11.84
N VAL A 91 15.11 -4.82 -12.79
CA VAL A 91 15.92 -6.01 -12.52
C VAL A 91 17.29 -5.85 -13.17
N ARG A 92 18.34 -5.88 -12.35
CA ARG A 92 19.72 -5.84 -12.84
C ARG A 92 20.14 -7.22 -13.36
N ALA A 93 20.85 -7.24 -14.50
CA ALA A 93 21.44 -8.45 -15.04
C ALA A 93 22.34 -9.15 -14.00
N GLY A 94 22.22 -10.47 -13.89
CA GLY A 94 22.96 -11.28 -12.91
C GLY A 94 22.49 -11.16 -11.45
N ARG A 95 21.45 -10.36 -11.16
CA ARG A 95 20.84 -10.24 -9.81
C ARG A 95 19.32 -10.14 -9.88
N ALA A 96 18.68 -11.13 -10.52
CA ALA A 96 17.21 -11.20 -10.51
C ALA A 96 16.70 -11.55 -9.10
N PRO A 97 15.89 -10.69 -8.46
CA PRO A 97 15.38 -10.98 -7.12
C PRO A 97 14.27 -12.03 -7.18
N THR A 98 14.21 -12.92 -6.20
CA THR A 98 13.02 -13.75 -6.03
C THR A 98 11.94 -12.97 -5.28
N LEU A 99 10.79 -12.76 -5.91
CA LEU A 99 9.64 -12.08 -5.35
C LEU A 99 8.61 -13.08 -4.82
N THR A 100 8.13 -12.84 -3.61
CA THR A 100 6.95 -13.55 -3.10
C THR A 100 5.69 -12.88 -3.63
N LEU A 101 4.91 -13.62 -4.42
CA LEU A 101 3.58 -13.25 -4.87
C LEU A 101 2.61 -13.35 -3.69
N ARG A 102 1.70 -12.39 -3.58
CA ARG A 102 0.72 -12.34 -2.48
C ARG A 102 -0.65 -11.95 -2.99
N ALA A 103 -1.65 -12.63 -2.48
CA ALA A 103 -3.05 -12.33 -2.71
C ALA A 103 -3.81 -12.25 -1.38
N THR A 104 -4.89 -11.48 -1.37
CA THR A 104 -5.80 -11.38 -0.23
C THR A 104 -7.22 -11.70 -0.68
N LEU A 105 -8.00 -12.32 0.22
CA LEU A 105 -9.45 -12.45 0.09
C LEU A 105 -10.08 -11.67 1.24
N ALA A 106 -10.94 -10.69 0.94
CA ALA A 106 -11.56 -9.84 1.95
C ALA A 106 -10.52 -9.20 2.91
N GLY A 107 -9.34 -8.84 2.40
CA GLY A 107 -8.25 -8.24 3.16
C GLY A 107 -7.35 -9.22 3.92
N THR A 108 -7.67 -10.51 3.97
CA THR A 108 -6.85 -11.54 4.63
C THR A 108 -5.91 -12.21 3.63
N GLU A 109 -4.61 -12.27 3.94
CA GLU A 109 -3.60 -12.95 3.10
C GLU A 109 -3.94 -14.44 2.97
N THR A 110 -3.89 -14.96 1.74
CA THR A 110 -4.33 -16.32 1.43
C THR A 110 -3.34 -17.06 0.53
N ARG A 111 -3.34 -18.39 0.63
CA ARG A 111 -2.54 -19.27 -0.22
C ARG A 111 -3.28 -19.57 -1.52
N ALA A 112 -3.08 -18.70 -2.50
CA ALA A 112 -3.57 -18.92 -3.86
C ALA A 112 -2.61 -19.83 -4.67
N ARG A 113 -3.15 -20.54 -5.66
CA ARG A 113 -2.36 -21.12 -6.74
C ARG A 113 -2.01 -20.04 -7.75
N TRP A 114 -0.79 -20.08 -8.28
CA TRP A 114 -0.27 -19.02 -9.14
C TRP A 114 0.08 -19.54 -10.53
N THR A 115 -0.14 -18.68 -11.53
CA THR A 115 0.45 -18.83 -12.85
C THR A 115 1.14 -17.53 -13.27
N VAL A 116 2.19 -17.67 -14.07
CA VAL A 116 2.90 -16.57 -14.74
C VAL A 116 2.87 -16.85 -16.24
N ASP A 117 2.27 -15.94 -16.99
CA ASP A 117 2.06 -16.09 -18.45
C ASP A 117 1.36 -17.40 -18.85
N GLY A 118 0.49 -17.88 -17.96
CA GLY A 118 -0.22 -19.15 -18.14
C GLY A 118 0.52 -20.39 -17.63
N ALA A 119 1.83 -20.30 -17.37
CA ALA A 119 2.60 -21.40 -16.80
C ALA A 119 2.37 -21.50 -15.28
N PRO A 120 2.09 -22.70 -14.73
CA PRO A 120 1.94 -22.88 -13.30
C PRO A 120 3.24 -22.57 -12.56
N LEU A 121 3.12 -21.84 -11.45
CA LEU A 121 4.23 -21.52 -10.57
C LEU A 121 4.14 -22.40 -9.31
N GLU A 122 5.22 -23.10 -8.98
CA GLU A 122 5.29 -23.86 -7.73
C GLU A 122 5.39 -22.91 -6.53
N GLY A 123 4.36 -22.98 -5.67
CA GLY A 123 4.22 -22.07 -4.54
C GLY A 123 3.92 -20.64 -4.99
N ALA A 124 4.62 -19.68 -4.40
CA ALA A 124 4.38 -18.25 -4.63
C ALA A 124 5.68 -17.45 -4.82
N ARG A 125 6.77 -18.11 -5.23
CA ARG A 125 8.07 -17.47 -5.45
C ARG A 125 8.34 -17.35 -6.93
N TRP A 126 8.42 -16.12 -7.42
CA TRP A 126 8.65 -15.83 -8.84
C TRP A 126 9.96 -15.05 -9.00
N THR A 127 10.80 -15.50 -9.93
CA THR A 127 11.99 -14.75 -10.37
C THR A 127 11.64 -14.04 -11.68
N PRO A 128 11.44 -12.71 -11.66
CA PRO A 128 11.02 -11.95 -12.83
C PRO A 128 12.14 -11.88 -13.87
N THR A 129 11.77 -12.15 -15.11
CA THR A 129 12.59 -11.90 -16.30
C THR A 129 12.22 -10.55 -16.90
N PRO A 130 13.10 -9.88 -17.67
CA PRO A 130 12.71 -8.68 -18.41
C PRO A 130 11.58 -8.97 -19.40
N GLY A 131 10.58 -8.10 -19.45
CA GLY A 131 9.38 -8.28 -20.26
C GLY A 131 8.10 -7.90 -19.52
N ARG A 132 6.98 -7.96 -20.25
CA ARG A 132 5.64 -7.78 -19.68
C ARG A 132 5.08 -9.14 -19.30
N HIS A 133 4.71 -9.30 -18.04
CA HIS A 133 4.25 -10.56 -17.47
C HIS A 133 2.83 -10.45 -16.92
N ARG A 134 2.01 -11.48 -17.16
CA ARG A 134 0.68 -11.64 -16.60
C ARG A 134 0.71 -12.64 -15.45
N LEU A 135 0.45 -12.15 -14.25
CA LEU A 135 0.27 -12.96 -13.06
C LEU A 135 -1.21 -13.30 -12.90
N ALA A 136 -1.52 -14.55 -12.56
CA ALA A 136 -2.86 -14.94 -12.13
C ALA A 136 -2.81 -15.70 -10.80
N ALA A 137 -3.74 -15.35 -9.92
CA ALA A 137 -3.97 -16.03 -8.65
C ALA A 137 -5.34 -16.73 -8.69
N GLN A 138 -5.41 -17.97 -8.20
CA GLN A 138 -6.63 -18.75 -8.09
C GLN A 138 -6.84 -19.28 -6.66
N LEU A 139 -8.06 -19.17 -6.14
CA LEU A 139 -8.48 -19.72 -4.85
C LEU A 139 -9.91 -20.26 -4.97
N GLY A 140 -10.05 -21.59 -5.10
CA GLY A 140 -11.32 -22.20 -5.53
C GLY A 140 -11.74 -21.65 -6.90
N GLU A 141 -13.00 -21.23 -7.02
CA GLU A 141 -13.54 -20.59 -8.24
C GLU A 141 -13.12 -19.13 -8.43
N ARG A 142 -12.48 -18.52 -7.42
CA ARG A 142 -12.10 -17.10 -7.49
C ARG A 142 -10.78 -16.94 -8.22
N THR A 143 -10.74 -15.97 -9.13
CA THR A 143 -9.53 -15.61 -9.87
C THR A 143 -9.22 -14.12 -9.75
N ALA A 144 -7.93 -13.79 -9.83
CA ALA A 144 -7.43 -12.43 -9.88
C ALA A 144 -6.23 -12.37 -10.84
N THR A 145 -6.06 -11.25 -11.53
CA THR A 145 -4.98 -11.08 -12.51
C THR A 145 -4.28 -9.75 -12.30
N ALA A 146 -2.97 -9.71 -12.56
CA ALA A 146 -2.15 -8.51 -12.53
C ALA A 146 -1.15 -8.53 -13.68
N THR A 147 -0.93 -7.38 -14.29
CA THR A 147 0.10 -7.16 -15.30
C THR A 147 1.30 -6.47 -14.64
N VAL A 148 2.51 -6.96 -14.90
CA VAL A 148 3.75 -6.43 -14.35
C VAL A 148 4.73 -6.19 -15.49
N ASP A 149 5.30 -4.99 -15.55
CA ASP A 149 6.36 -4.66 -16.50
C ASP A 149 7.72 -4.78 -15.80
N VAL A 150 8.63 -5.55 -16.37
CA VAL A 150 9.97 -5.77 -15.83
C VAL A 150 10.97 -5.21 -16.82
N ALA A 151 11.68 -4.16 -16.43
CA ALA A 151 12.71 -3.52 -17.23
C ALA A 151 14.10 -3.75 -16.63
N ARG A 152 15.12 -3.60 -17.47
CA ARG A 152 16.49 -3.39 -17.00
C ARG A 152 16.64 -1.91 -16.63
N PRO A 153 17.36 -1.59 -15.54
CA PRO A 153 17.70 -0.21 -15.22
C PRO A 153 18.57 0.43 -16.30
#